data_AF-A0A3E0Q0Z2-F1
#
_entry.id   AF-A0A3E0Q0Z2-F1
#
_cell.length_a   1.000
_cell.length_b   1.000
_cell.length_c   1.000
_cell.angle_alpha   90.00
_cell.angle_beta   90.00
_cell.angle_gamma   90.00
#
_symmetry.space_group_name_H-M   'P 1'
#
loop_
_entity.id
_entity.type
_entity.pdbx_description
1 polymer ?
#
loop_
_entity_poly.entity_id
_entity_poly.type
_entity_poly.pdbx_seq_one_letter_code
_entity_poly.pdbx_strand_id
1 'polypeptide(L)'
;MQPEVRRETRTSGTGSQDRLEVTEFLLAAPASMEIEEFDAEGRLPPFPNPLRHPLRAIAWIVRCLFGLASLILMLAVISAIPIVNFLALGYLLEVEGRVGRTGKLRNAFPLLGIAPRIGSIALGVWLWLLPLRFLSSLTADASLINPGGGAAVFLRFLTPVAWAGITLHLCLALARGGSLGCFFRPLKNVLWLVGKLREGAYLETASRHIRDFLSRLKLKHHFMLGLRGFLGAFLWLIVPTLFYAAARQSEGPQILATVFGGFLLVIAFAWVPFLQAHFAAQNRFGAYRELGTVRELFRHAPFAWLIAVIVVYVLALPLYLFKIVLPPADAMWGVTLVFIVSIYPARVVTGWAYGRAVRRQREGLRSWFVTRFFVRLLMLPLIAAFVFLMFFTQFIGEEGKLELFQHHAFLLPWPMFLTQ
;
A
#
# COMPACT_ATOMS: atom_id res chain seq x y z
N MET A 1 7.72 -39.36 -83.11
CA MET A 1 7.76 -37.89 -83.27
C MET A 1 7.73 -37.26 -81.87
N GLN A 2 8.87 -36.81 -81.34
CA GLN A 2 8.90 -35.64 -80.43
C GLN A 2 8.80 -34.36 -81.30
N PRO A 3 8.57 -33.12 -80.81
CA PRO A 3 8.47 -32.60 -79.42
C PRO A 3 7.31 -31.58 -79.19
N GLU A 4 7.08 -31.10 -77.95
CA GLU A 4 6.70 -29.71 -77.56
C GLU A 4 6.46 -29.65 -76.03
N VAL A 5 7.38 -29.15 -75.21
CA VAL A 5 7.62 -27.73 -74.82
C VAL A 5 6.55 -27.11 -73.91
N ARG A 6 6.85 -27.18 -72.59
CA ARG A 6 6.74 -26.15 -71.53
C ARG A 6 5.72 -25.01 -71.71
N ARG A 7 4.84 -24.83 -70.72
CA ARG A 7 4.59 -23.51 -70.08
C ARG A 7 4.28 -23.65 -68.59
N GLU A 8 5.17 -23.07 -67.80
CA GLU A 8 4.99 -22.74 -66.38
C GLU A 8 3.87 -21.70 -66.21
N THR A 9 2.97 -21.93 -65.25
CA THR A 9 2.19 -20.87 -64.59
C THR A 9 2.41 -20.97 -63.09
N ARG A 10 3.52 -20.39 -62.67
CA ARG A 10 3.89 -20.16 -61.27
C ARG A 10 3.42 -18.75 -60.86
N THR A 11 2.16 -18.62 -60.47
CA THR A 11 1.59 -17.46 -59.73
C THR A 11 0.24 -17.95 -59.20
N SER A 12 -0.04 -18.13 -57.91
CA SER A 12 -0.10 -17.12 -56.86
C SER A 12 -0.47 -17.82 -55.55
N GLY A 13 0.46 -17.95 -54.60
CA GLY A 13 0.14 -18.58 -53.31
C GLY A 13 1.01 -18.13 -52.14
N THR A 14 2.15 -17.52 -52.42
CA THR A 14 3.17 -17.19 -51.42
C THR A 14 2.83 -15.96 -50.59
N GLY A 15 1.98 -15.04 -51.06
CA GLY A 15 1.69 -13.79 -50.34
C GLY A 15 0.75 -13.93 -49.12
N SER A 16 -0.09 -14.98 -49.06
CA SER A 16 -1.01 -15.19 -47.93
C SER A 16 -0.41 -16.08 -46.86
N GLN A 17 0.38 -17.08 -47.24
CA GLN A 17 1.06 -17.97 -46.28
C GLN A 17 2.19 -17.22 -45.55
N ASP A 18 3.02 -16.44 -46.24
CA ASP A 18 4.06 -15.62 -45.59
C ASP A 18 3.46 -14.55 -44.66
N ARG A 19 2.31 -13.94 -45.03
CA ARG A 19 1.64 -13.00 -44.13
C ARG A 19 1.07 -13.70 -42.90
N LEU A 20 0.49 -14.89 -43.04
CA LEU A 20 -0.01 -15.65 -41.90
C LEU A 20 1.14 -16.10 -41.00
N GLU A 21 2.25 -16.60 -41.55
CA GLU A 21 3.43 -17.02 -40.79
C GLU A 21 4.15 -15.84 -40.13
N VAL A 22 4.26 -14.66 -40.77
CA VAL A 22 4.83 -13.47 -40.12
C VAL A 22 3.90 -12.93 -39.04
N THR A 23 2.58 -12.98 -39.24
CA THR A 23 1.62 -12.57 -38.20
C THR A 23 1.65 -13.57 -37.04
N GLU A 24 1.73 -14.86 -37.33
CA GLU A 24 1.82 -15.94 -36.35
C GLU A 24 3.16 -15.94 -35.62
N PHE A 25 4.29 -15.65 -36.28
CA PHE A 25 5.62 -15.49 -35.68
C PHE A 25 5.76 -14.20 -34.86
N LEU A 26 5.10 -13.10 -35.29
CA LEU A 26 5.02 -11.87 -34.49
C LEU A 26 4.07 -12.00 -33.29
N LEU A 27 3.09 -12.91 -33.35
CA LEU A 27 2.16 -13.25 -32.27
C LEU A 27 2.68 -14.39 -31.36
N ALA A 28 3.51 -15.29 -31.88
CA ALA A 28 4.10 -16.44 -31.20
C ALA A 28 5.49 -16.10 -30.66
N ALA A 29 5.52 -15.31 -29.60
CA ALA A 29 6.65 -15.26 -28.68
C ALA A 29 6.09 -15.12 -27.25
N PRO A 30 6.72 -15.79 -26.28
CA PRO A 30 6.05 -16.63 -25.28
C PRO A 30 5.02 -15.84 -24.48
N ALA A 31 3.76 -16.24 -24.59
CA ALA A 31 2.66 -15.73 -23.77
C ALA A 31 2.77 -16.14 -22.29
N SER A 32 3.91 -16.64 -21.83
CA SER A 32 4.06 -17.29 -20.52
C SER A 32 5.16 -16.71 -19.60
N MET A 33 5.91 -15.67 -19.97
CA MET A 33 7.05 -15.24 -19.14
C MET A 33 6.80 -14.11 -18.12
N GLU A 34 5.57 -13.61 -17.95
CA GLU A 34 5.35 -12.45 -17.04
C GLU A 34 4.19 -12.58 -16.02
N ILE A 35 3.51 -13.73 -15.90
CA ILE A 35 2.37 -13.86 -14.96
C ILE A 35 2.44 -15.06 -14.01
N GLU A 36 3.49 -15.89 -14.06
CA GLU A 36 3.75 -16.86 -12.99
C GLU A 36 4.80 -16.30 -12.04
N GLU A 37 4.42 -15.92 -10.81
CA GLU A 37 5.23 -16.12 -9.57
C GLU A 37 4.72 -15.36 -8.34
N PHE A 38 3.65 -14.57 -8.40
CA PHE A 38 2.96 -14.16 -7.16
C PHE A 38 1.75 -15.06 -6.98
N ASP A 39 1.89 -16.00 -6.04
CA ASP A 39 0.85 -16.94 -5.64
C ASP A 39 -0.48 -16.20 -5.44
N ALA A 40 -1.59 -16.78 -5.91
CA ALA A 40 -2.92 -16.19 -5.82
C ALA A 40 -3.33 -15.86 -4.36
N GLU A 41 -2.61 -16.45 -3.40
CA GLU A 41 -2.73 -16.24 -1.97
C GLU A 41 -1.93 -15.04 -1.38
N GLY A 42 -1.19 -14.28 -2.21
CA GLY A 42 -0.43 -13.11 -1.75
C GLY A 42 0.80 -13.46 -0.90
N ARG A 43 1.47 -14.58 -1.22
CA ARG A 43 2.72 -15.00 -0.59
C ARG A 43 3.90 -14.44 -1.39
N LEU A 44 4.93 -13.94 -0.68
CA LEU A 44 6.19 -13.58 -1.33
C LEU A 44 6.85 -14.83 -1.93
N PRO A 45 7.27 -14.80 -3.21
CA PRO A 45 8.03 -15.90 -3.81
C PRO A 45 9.36 -16.10 -3.05
N PRO A 46 9.87 -17.34 -2.98
CA PRO A 46 11.12 -17.62 -2.28
C PRO A 46 12.27 -16.81 -2.89
N PHE A 47 13.15 -16.30 -2.03
CA PHE A 47 14.33 -15.55 -2.47
C PHE A 47 15.25 -16.46 -3.28
N PRO A 48 15.54 -16.13 -4.56
CA PRO A 48 16.45 -16.93 -5.37
C PRO A 48 17.87 -16.83 -4.83
N ASN A 49 18.64 -17.93 -4.92
CA ASN A 49 20.01 -17.95 -4.38
C ASN A 49 20.91 -16.94 -5.13
N PRO A 50 21.43 -15.89 -4.46
CA PRO A 50 22.17 -14.81 -5.12
C PRO A 50 23.49 -15.28 -5.73
N LEU A 51 24.08 -16.35 -5.19
CA LEU A 51 25.36 -16.90 -5.64
C LEU A 51 25.25 -17.70 -6.94
N ARG A 52 24.06 -18.23 -7.26
CA ARG A 52 23.86 -19.05 -8.47
C ARG A 52 23.24 -18.26 -9.62
N HIS A 53 22.38 -17.28 -9.30
CA HIS A 53 21.68 -16.48 -10.31
C HIS A 53 21.58 -15.00 -9.86
N PRO A 54 22.68 -14.21 -9.95
CA PRO A 54 22.69 -12.84 -9.47
C PRO A 54 21.67 -11.95 -10.18
N LEU A 55 21.49 -12.13 -11.49
CA LEU A 55 20.49 -11.38 -12.28
C LEU A 55 19.05 -11.70 -11.88
N ARG A 56 18.74 -12.95 -11.53
CA ARG A 56 17.41 -13.33 -11.04
C ARG A 56 17.16 -12.78 -9.64
N ALA A 57 18.19 -12.75 -8.79
CA ALA A 57 18.10 -12.12 -7.48
C ALA A 57 17.87 -10.61 -7.55
N ILE A 58 18.61 -9.90 -8.42
CA ILE A 58 18.39 -8.48 -8.68
C ILE A 58 16.98 -8.24 -9.22
N ALA A 59 16.54 -9.01 -10.21
CA ALA A 59 15.18 -8.89 -10.75
C ALA A 59 14.10 -9.14 -9.69
N TRP A 60 14.30 -10.13 -8.81
CA TRP A 60 13.41 -10.39 -7.69
C TRP A 60 13.36 -9.21 -6.71
N ILE A 61 14.52 -8.63 -6.35
CA ILE A 61 14.61 -7.47 -5.45
C ILE A 61 13.90 -6.27 -6.05
N VAL A 62 14.21 -5.93 -7.30
CA VAL A 62 13.60 -4.79 -8.01
C VAL A 62 12.08 -4.95 -8.08
N ARG A 63 11.58 -6.15 -8.42
CA ARG A 63 10.13 -6.44 -8.47
C ARG A 63 9.49 -6.34 -7.09
N CYS A 64 10.13 -6.85 -6.05
CA CYS A 64 9.61 -6.76 -4.68
C CYS A 64 9.59 -5.32 -4.17
N LEU A 65 10.66 -4.55 -4.40
CA LEU A 65 10.73 -3.13 -4.04
C LEU A 65 9.69 -2.32 -4.81
N PHE A 66 9.54 -2.56 -6.10
CA PHE A 66 8.51 -1.92 -6.92
C PHE A 66 7.11 -2.25 -6.43
N GLY A 67 6.83 -3.51 -6.13
CA GLY A 67 5.54 -3.94 -5.57
C GLY A 67 5.25 -3.33 -4.20
N LEU A 68 6.25 -3.24 -3.34
CA LEU A 68 6.14 -2.60 -2.03
C LEU A 68 5.92 -1.08 -2.16
N ALA A 69 6.69 -0.41 -3.01
CA ALA A 69 6.54 1.03 -3.27
C ALA A 69 5.15 1.34 -3.84
N SER A 70 4.68 0.54 -4.80
CA SER A 70 3.33 0.68 -5.35
C SER A 70 2.25 0.40 -4.31
N LEU A 71 2.44 -0.59 -3.44
CA LEU A 71 1.51 -0.89 -2.36
C LEU A 71 1.42 0.29 -1.38
N ILE A 72 2.57 0.81 -0.95
CA ILE A 72 2.66 1.96 -0.04
C ILE A 72 1.98 3.18 -0.67
N LEU A 73 2.29 3.49 -1.94
CA LEU A 73 1.70 4.62 -2.65
C LEU A 73 0.18 4.48 -2.77
N MET A 74 -0.31 3.31 -3.17
CA MET A 74 -1.74 3.03 -3.25
C MET A 74 -2.42 3.19 -1.88
N LEU A 75 -1.82 2.65 -0.82
CA LEU A 75 -2.37 2.76 0.53
C LEU A 75 -2.35 4.22 1.02
N ALA A 76 -1.32 5.00 0.67
CA ALA A 76 -1.23 6.42 0.99
C ALA A 76 -2.33 7.23 0.29
N VAL A 77 -2.59 6.96 -1.00
CA VAL A 77 -3.68 7.61 -1.75
C VAL A 77 -5.05 7.24 -1.17
N ILE A 78 -5.30 5.96 -0.94
CA ILE A 78 -6.53 5.48 -0.28
C ILE A 78 -6.71 6.13 1.09
N SER A 79 -5.61 6.30 1.82
CA SER A 79 -5.63 6.86 3.16
C SER A 79 -5.79 8.39 3.22
N ALA A 80 -5.54 9.10 2.11
CA ALA A 80 -5.76 10.54 2.01
C ALA A 80 -7.26 10.89 1.85
N ILE A 81 -8.08 9.94 1.42
CA ILE A 81 -9.52 10.14 1.22
C ILE A 81 -10.27 9.82 2.54
N PRO A 82 -11.04 10.77 3.09
CA PRO A 82 -11.87 10.54 4.28
C PRO A 82 -12.80 9.33 4.07
N ILE A 83 -13.07 8.57 5.14
CA ILE A 83 -13.88 7.33 5.13
C ILE A 83 -13.15 6.17 4.42
N VAL A 84 -12.56 6.41 3.25
CA VAL A 84 -11.79 5.40 2.52
C VAL A 84 -10.51 5.02 3.27
N ASN A 85 -9.99 5.90 4.13
CA ASN A 85 -8.91 5.59 5.06
C ASN A 85 -9.19 4.37 5.98
N PHE A 86 -10.45 4.06 6.31
CA PHE A 86 -10.80 2.81 7.03
C PHE A 86 -10.41 1.56 6.25
N LEU A 87 -10.40 1.61 4.91
CA LEU A 87 -9.94 0.51 4.06
C LEU A 87 -8.42 0.30 4.23
N ALA A 88 -7.64 1.38 4.27
CA ALA A 88 -6.20 1.33 4.50
C ALA A 88 -5.89 0.73 5.89
N LEU A 89 -6.57 1.20 6.93
CA LEU A 89 -6.44 0.62 8.28
C LEU A 89 -6.85 -0.85 8.31
N GLY A 90 -7.97 -1.20 7.67
CA GLY A 90 -8.44 -2.57 7.58
C GLY A 90 -7.48 -3.50 6.84
N TYR A 91 -6.79 -3.00 5.83
CA TYR A 91 -5.71 -3.71 5.18
C TYR A 91 -4.53 -3.94 6.14
N LEU A 92 -4.08 -2.89 6.85
CA LEU A 92 -3.00 -2.99 7.84
C LEU A 92 -3.34 -3.99 8.97
N LEU A 93 -4.60 -4.00 9.43
CA LEU A 93 -5.08 -4.96 10.43
C LEU A 93 -5.15 -6.38 9.87
N GLU A 94 -5.60 -6.58 8.62
CA GLU A 94 -5.57 -7.93 8.01
C GLU A 94 -4.13 -8.46 7.91
N VAL A 95 -3.16 -7.61 7.58
CA VAL A 95 -1.73 -7.93 7.59
C VAL A 95 -1.28 -8.35 8.99
N GLU A 96 -1.56 -7.52 9.99
CA GLU A 96 -1.24 -7.78 11.40
C GLU A 96 -1.84 -9.12 11.88
N GLY A 97 -3.12 -9.35 11.58
CA GLY A 97 -3.84 -10.57 11.94
C GLY A 97 -3.32 -11.82 11.22
N ARG A 98 -2.95 -11.71 9.94
CA ARG A 98 -2.38 -12.82 9.16
C ARG A 98 -1.00 -13.22 9.65
N VAL A 99 -0.14 -12.24 9.96
CA VAL A 99 1.16 -12.49 10.59
C VAL A 99 0.95 -13.05 12.00
N GLY A 100 -0.04 -12.55 12.74
CA GLY A 100 -0.42 -13.07 14.06
C GLY A 100 -0.89 -14.53 14.05
N ARG A 101 -1.69 -14.93 13.07
CA ARG A 101 -2.17 -16.32 12.91
C ARG A 101 -1.06 -17.28 12.47
N THR A 102 -0.19 -16.84 11.57
CA THR A 102 0.79 -17.72 10.91
C THR A 102 2.18 -17.69 11.53
N GLY A 103 2.52 -16.63 12.26
CA GLY A 103 3.84 -16.38 12.83
C GLY A 103 4.96 -16.16 11.80
N LYS A 104 4.61 -15.98 10.52
CA LYS A 104 5.55 -15.91 9.38
C LYS A 104 5.50 -14.53 8.72
N LEU A 105 6.63 -13.82 8.72
CA LEU A 105 6.74 -12.47 8.13
C LEU A 105 6.49 -12.44 6.62
N ARG A 106 6.78 -13.53 5.90
CA ARG A 106 6.49 -13.66 4.45
C ARG A 106 5.00 -13.49 4.09
N ASN A 107 4.11 -13.65 5.06
CA ASN A 107 2.67 -13.50 4.86
C ASN A 107 2.18 -12.08 5.14
N ALA A 108 3.09 -11.13 5.39
CA ALA A 108 2.74 -9.74 5.67
C ALA A 108 2.21 -8.98 4.45
N PHE A 109 2.33 -9.51 3.24
CA PHE A 109 2.08 -8.75 2.00
C PHE A 109 0.99 -9.35 1.10
N PRO A 110 -0.27 -9.42 1.56
CA PRO A 110 -1.35 -10.09 0.82
C PRO A 110 -1.68 -9.42 -0.52
N LEU A 111 -1.54 -8.09 -0.64
CA LEU A 111 -1.84 -7.38 -1.89
C LEU A 111 -0.63 -7.27 -2.85
N LEU A 112 0.53 -7.84 -2.53
CA LEU A 112 1.74 -7.71 -3.36
C LEU A 112 1.59 -8.39 -4.74
N GLY A 113 0.62 -9.30 -4.91
CA GLY A 113 0.27 -9.85 -6.23
C GLY A 113 -0.53 -8.91 -7.12
N ILE A 114 -1.19 -7.89 -6.56
CA ILE A 114 -2.07 -6.94 -7.27
C ILE A 114 -1.42 -5.55 -7.36
N ALA A 115 -0.81 -5.07 -6.26
CA ALA A 115 -0.27 -3.73 -6.16
C ALA A 115 0.70 -3.35 -7.30
N PRO A 116 1.70 -4.19 -7.69
CA PRO A 116 2.59 -3.86 -8.80
C PRO A 116 1.86 -3.56 -10.12
N ARG A 117 0.72 -4.21 -10.39
CA ARG A 117 -0.07 -3.97 -11.61
C ARG A 117 -0.74 -2.60 -11.59
N ILE A 118 -1.27 -2.20 -10.44
CA ILE A 118 -1.85 -0.86 -10.26
C ILE A 118 -0.75 0.20 -10.39
N GLY A 119 0.42 -0.04 -9.78
CA GLY A 119 1.58 0.84 -9.90
C GLY A 119 2.11 0.96 -11.33
N SER A 120 2.17 -0.15 -12.08
CA SER A 120 2.59 -0.12 -13.47
C SER A 120 1.62 0.63 -14.36
N ILE A 121 0.32 0.51 -14.11
CA ILE A 121 -0.71 1.31 -14.78
C ILE A 121 -0.51 2.80 -14.48
N ALA A 122 -0.41 3.16 -13.19
CA ALA A 122 -0.26 4.55 -12.78
C ALA A 122 1.02 5.19 -13.36
N LEU A 123 2.15 4.49 -13.26
CA LEU A 123 3.42 4.95 -13.82
C LEU A 123 3.41 4.99 -15.35
N GLY A 124 2.80 4.00 -16.00
CA GLY A 124 2.66 3.97 -17.45
C GLY A 124 1.84 5.14 -17.97
N VAL A 125 0.70 5.43 -17.34
CA VAL A 125 -0.12 6.61 -17.63
C VAL A 125 0.68 7.89 -17.38
N TRP A 126 1.30 8.03 -16.20
CA TRP A 126 2.07 9.22 -15.85
C TRP A 126 3.21 9.49 -16.83
N LEU A 127 3.97 8.45 -17.22
CA LEU A 127 5.08 8.57 -18.17
C LEU A 127 4.59 9.04 -19.55
N TRP A 128 3.48 8.50 -20.04
CA TRP A 128 2.90 8.90 -21.33
C TRP A 128 2.22 10.27 -21.32
N LEU A 129 1.87 10.79 -20.14
CA LEU A 129 1.42 12.17 -19.99
C LEU A 129 2.58 13.18 -20.08
N LEU A 130 3.84 12.80 -19.83
CA LEU A 130 4.98 13.73 -19.90
C LEU A 130 5.21 14.31 -21.30
N PRO A 131 5.28 13.51 -22.39
CA PRO A 131 5.40 14.05 -23.74
C PRO A 131 4.24 14.99 -24.10
N LEU A 132 3.03 14.65 -23.68
CA LEU A 132 1.86 15.48 -23.93
C LEU A 132 1.91 16.81 -23.16
N ARG A 133 2.34 16.78 -21.89
CA ARG A 133 2.55 18.00 -21.09
C ARG A 133 3.61 18.91 -21.72
N PHE A 134 4.71 18.32 -22.19
CA PHE A 134 5.77 19.05 -22.88
C PHE A 134 5.30 19.66 -24.20
N LEU A 135 4.54 18.92 -25.00
CA LEU A 135 4.00 19.44 -26.27
C LEU A 135 2.95 20.54 -26.04
N SER A 136 2.14 20.39 -24.98
CA SER A 136 1.17 21.41 -24.55
C SER A 136 1.87 22.70 -24.10
N SER A 137 2.94 22.60 -23.30
CA SER A 137 3.70 23.79 -22.89
C SER A 137 4.35 24.50 -24.08
N LEU A 138 4.95 23.75 -25.02
CA LEU A 138 5.51 24.34 -26.25
C LEU A 138 4.45 25.05 -27.10
N THR A 139 3.23 24.51 -27.14
CA THR A 139 2.13 25.13 -27.88
C THR A 139 1.67 26.42 -27.22
N ALA A 140 1.57 26.43 -25.89
CA ALA A 140 1.25 27.62 -25.10
C ALA A 140 2.29 28.71 -25.33
N ASP A 141 3.57 28.39 -25.19
CA ASP A 141 4.69 29.33 -25.37
C ASP A 141 4.75 29.88 -26.79
N ALA A 142 4.61 29.02 -27.82
CA ALA A 142 4.60 29.45 -29.21
C ALA A 142 3.43 30.40 -29.51
N SER A 143 2.28 30.19 -28.89
CA SER A 143 1.11 31.06 -29.06
C SER A 143 1.23 32.42 -28.36
N LEU A 144 2.05 32.51 -27.30
CA LEU A 144 2.35 33.76 -26.61
C LEU A 144 3.39 34.59 -27.37
N ILE A 145 4.40 33.95 -27.96
CA ILE A 145 5.50 34.65 -28.67
C ILE A 145 5.05 35.12 -30.06
N ASN A 146 4.46 34.22 -30.86
CA ASN A 146 4.01 34.54 -32.22
C ASN A 146 2.71 33.79 -32.56
N PRO A 147 1.54 34.37 -32.24
CA PRO A 147 0.24 33.70 -32.36
C PRO A 147 -0.16 33.31 -33.79
N GLY A 148 0.54 33.81 -34.82
CA GLY A 148 0.32 33.47 -36.24
C GLY A 148 1.51 32.75 -36.90
N GLY A 149 2.57 32.43 -36.17
CA GLY A 149 3.75 31.78 -36.73
C GLY A 149 3.46 30.34 -37.19
N GLY A 150 4.12 29.88 -38.25
CA GLY A 150 3.97 28.51 -38.77
C GLY A 150 4.22 27.42 -37.72
N ALA A 151 5.12 27.68 -36.77
CA ALA A 151 5.36 26.79 -35.63
C ALA A 151 4.17 26.71 -34.66
N ALA A 152 3.49 27.83 -34.38
CA ALA A 152 2.31 27.85 -33.51
C ALA A 152 1.13 27.12 -34.16
N VAL A 153 0.93 27.29 -35.47
CA VAL A 153 -0.10 26.56 -36.24
C VAL A 153 0.18 25.05 -36.26
N PHE A 154 1.43 24.65 -36.54
CA PHE A 154 1.84 23.24 -36.53
C PHE A 154 1.65 22.58 -35.16
N LEU A 155 2.09 23.24 -34.08
CA LEU A 155 1.95 22.73 -32.70
C LEU A 155 0.48 22.64 -32.26
N ARG A 156 -0.36 23.61 -32.63
CA ARG A 156 -1.82 23.56 -32.38
C ARG A 156 -2.50 22.40 -33.07
N PHE A 157 -2.01 21.96 -34.22
CA PHE A 157 -2.51 20.76 -34.90
C PHE A 157 -1.91 19.47 -34.32
N LEU A 158 -0.62 19.47 -34.00
CA LEU A 158 0.09 18.28 -33.51
C LEU A 158 -0.36 17.85 -32.11
N THR A 159 -0.63 18.80 -31.21
CA THR A 159 -1.06 18.53 -29.82
C THR A 159 -2.33 17.67 -29.72
N PRO A 160 -3.46 17.99 -30.38
CA PRO A 160 -4.65 17.14 -30.33
C PRO A 160 -4.45 15.78 -31.01
N VAL A 161 -3.65 15.71 -32.08
CA VAL A 161 -3.32 14.43 -32.74
C VAL A 161 -2.50 13.53 -31.81
N ALA A 162 -1.49 14.09 -31.14
CA ALA A 162 -0.69 13.39 -30.14
C ALA A 162 -1.56 12.96 -28.95
N TRP A 163 -2.47 13.81 -28.47
CA TRP A 163 -3.42 13.48 -27.41
C TRP A 163 -4.30 12.28 -27.79
N ALA A 164 -4.88 12.28 -29.00
CA ALA A 164 -5.72 11.18 -29.48
C ALA A 164 -4.92 9.87 -29.60
N GLY A 165 -3.71 9.93 -30.16
CA GLY A 165 -2.83 8.77 -30.30
C GLY A 165 -2.37 8.18 -28.96
N ILE A 166 -1.95 9.04 -28.02
CA ILE A 166 -1.55 8.63 -26.67
C ILE A 166 -2.74 8.04 -25.91
N THR A 167 -3.93 8.67 -26.00
CA THR A 167 -5.15 8.17 -25.34
C THR A 167 -5.52 6.79 -25.87
N LEU A 168 -5.49 6.60 -27.20
CA LEU A 168 -5.75 5.29 -27.81
C LEU A 168 -4.75 4.25 -27.33
N HIS A 169 -3.45 4.58 -27.32
CA HIS A 169 -2.41 3.67 -26.81
C HIS A 169 -2.60 3.31 -25.33
N LEU A 170 -2.93 4.29 -24.48
CA LEU A 170 -3.22 4.05 -23.06
C LEU A 170 -4.42 3.12 -22.88
N CYS A 171 -5.52 3.35 -23.60
CA CYS A 171 -6.69 2.47 -23.59
C CYS A 171 -6.33 1.04 -24.01
N LEU A 172 -5.48 0.89 -25.02
CA LEU A 172 -5.02 -0.42 -25.50
C LEU A 172 -4.07 -1.12 -24.50
N ALA A 173 -3.17 -0.38 -23.86
CA ALA A 173 -2.27 -0.91 -22.85
C ALA A 173 -3.04 -1.39 -21.60
N LEU A 174 -4.09 -0.65 -21.20
CA LEU A 174 -5.01 -1.02 -20.14
C LEU A 174 -5.81 -2.28 -20.51
N ALA A 175 -6.35 -2.34 -21.73
CA ALA A 175 -7.09 -3.48 -22.25
C ALA A 175 -6.29 -4.80 -22.24
N ARG A 176 -4.97 -4.71 -22.45
CA ARG A 176 -4.05 -5.85 -22.45
C ARG A 176 -3.65 -6.34 -21.05
N GLY A 177 -4.03 -5.62 -19.98
CA GLY A 177 -3.76 -6.01 -18.60
C GLY A 177 -2.75 -5.12 -17.84
N GLY A 178 -2.26 -4.04 -18.45
CA GLY A 178 -1.58 -2.95 -17.72
C GLY A 178 -0.19 -3.25 -17.17
N SER A 179 0.54 -4.26 -17.68
CA SER A 179 1.95 -4.47 -17.28
C SER A 179 2.86 -3.36 -17.80
N LEU A 180 3.99 -3.09 -17.14
CA LEU A 180 4.95 -2.06 -17.58
C LEU A 180 5.40 -2.27 -19.03
N GLY A 181 5.65 -3.53 -19.43
CA GLY A 181 6.05 -3.87 -20.79
C GLY A 181 4.99 -3.54 -21.86
N CYS A 182 3.71 -3.51 -21.50
CA CYS A 182 2.64 -3.12 -22.43
C CYS A 182 2.67 -1.64 -22.79
N PHE A 183 3.12 -0.76 -21.88
CA PHE A 183 3.19 0.69 -22.14
C PHE A 183 4.31 1.06 -23.11
N PHE A 184 5.39 0.27 -23.19
CA PHE A 184 6.51 0.52 -24.10
C PHE A 184 6.34 -0.13 -25.49
N ARG A 185 5.24 -0.83 -25.76
CA ARG A 185 5.01 -1.59 -27.00
C ARG A 185 3.70 -1.21 -27.71
N PRO A 186 3.60 0.01 -28.27
CA PRO A 186 2.34 0.52 -28.84
C PRO A 186 1.80 -0.32 -30.00
N LEU A 187 2.67 -0.72 -30.94
CA LEU A 187 2.26 -1.48 -32.12
C LEU A 187 1.69 -2.85 -31.76
N LYS A 188 2.27 -3.55 -30.80
CA LYS A 188 1.81 -4.89 -30.38
C LYS A 188 0.44 -4.84 -29.70
N ASN A 189 0.07 -3.71 -29.08
CA ASN A 189 -1.24 -3.57 -28.43
C ASN A 189 -2.36 -3.41 -29.47
N VAL A 190 -2.10 -2.68 -30.56
CA VAL A 190 -3.03 -2.52 -31.68
C VAL A 190 -3.30 -3.86 -32.37
N LEU A 191 -2.25 -4.63 -32.70
CA LEU A 191 -2.42 -5.94 -33.34
C LEU A 191 -3.19 -6.94 -32.45
N TRP A 192 -2.97 -6.92 -31.13
CA TRP A 192 -3.70 -7.76 -30.19
C TRP A 192 -5.19 -7.42 -30.13
N LEU A 193 -5.55 -6.13 -30.13
CA LEU A 193 -6.95 -5.71 -30.11
C LEU A 193 -7.65 -6.13 -31.42
N VAL A 194 -7.00 -5.98 -32.57
CA VAL A 194 -7.55 -6.40 -33.87
C VAL A 194 -7.85 -7.91 -33.89
N GLY A 195 -6.99 -8.72 -33.28
CA GLY A 195 -7.25 -10.16 -33.09
C GLY A 195 -8.44 -10.43 -32.18
N LYS A 196 -8.50 -9.76 -31.02
CA LYS A 196 -9.59 -9.95 -30.03
C LYS A 196 -10.95 -9.41 -30.46
N LEU A 197 -10.99 -8.31 -31.23
CA LEU A 197 -12.21 -7.76 -31.82
C LEU A 197 -12.81 -8.70 -32.87
N ARG A 198 -11.96 -9.39 -33.64
CA ARG A 198 -12.40 -10.44 -34.59
C ARG A 198 -13.03 -11.65 -33.90
N GLU A 199 -12.67 -11.91 -32.64
CA GLU A 199 -13.21 -13.01 -31.83
C GLU A 199 -14.53 -12.64 -31.08
N GLY A 200 -14.97 -11.38 -31.09
CA GLY A 200 -16.27 -10.95 -30.54
C GLY A 200 -16.44 -11.00 -29.00
N ALA A 201 -15.48 -11.53 -28.25
CA ALA A 201 -15.63 -11.82 -26.81
C ALA A 201 -15.08 -10.77 -25.82
N TYR A 202 -14.76 -9.55 -26.29
CA TYR A 202 -14.03 -8.55 -25.49
C TYR A 202 -14.82 -8.04 -24.27
N LEU A 203 -16.09 -7.66 -24.44
CA LEU A 203 -16.90 -7.04 -23.39
C LEU A 203 -17.20 -8.01 -22.23
N GLU A 204 -17.50 -9.27 -22.53
CA GLU A 204 -17.72 -10.27 -21.49
C GLU A 204 -16.44 -10.63 -20.73
N THR A 205 -15.30 -10.67 -21.43
CA THR A 205 -14.00 -10.98 -20.83
C THR A 205 -13.53 -9.85 -19.92
N ALA A 206 -13.68 -8.59 -20.35
CA ALA A 206 -13.33 -7.42 -19.56
C ALA A 206 -14.20 -7.29 -18.29
N SER A 207 -15.51 -7.50 -18.40
CA SER A 207 -16.43 -7.49 -17.26
C SER A 207 -16.12 -8.59 -16.25
N ARG A 208 -15.80 -9.81 -16.72
CA ARG A 208 -15.35 -10.93 -15.87
C ARG A 208 -14.04 -10.58 -15.14
N HIS A 209 -13.05 -10.01 -15.82
CA HIS A 209 -11.77 -9.62 -15.21
C HIS A 209 -11.93 -8.54 -14.13
N ILE A 210 -12.75 -7.52 -14.37
CA ILE A 210 -13.02 -6.46 -13.39
C ILE A 210 -13.75 -7.04 -12.17
N ARG A 211 -14.75 -7.90 -12.40
CA ARG A 211 -15.53 -8.51 -11.31
C ARG A 211 -14.69 -9.47 -10.47
N ASP A 212 -13.81 -10.25 -11.10
CA ASP A 212 -12.86 -11.13 -10.41
C ASP A 212 -11.78 -10.32 -9.65
N PHE A 213 -11.36 -9.18 -10.20
CA PHE A 213 -10.45 -8.27 -9.50
C PHE A 213 -11.09 -7.65 -8.24
N LEU A 214 -12.32 -7.15 -8.35
CA LEU A 214 -13.06 -6.59 -7.21
C LEU A 214 -13.39 -7.65 -6.15
N SER A 215 -13.73 -8.88 -6.56
CA SER A 215 -14.01 -9.98 -5.63
C SER A 215 -12.76 -10.39 -4.84
N ARG A 216 -11.59 -10.39 -5.48
CA ARG A 216 -10.28 -10.66 -4.84
C ARG A 216 -9.86 -9.58 -3.85
N LEU A 217 -10.21 -8.32 -4.10
CA LEU A 217 -9.87 -7.18 -3.23
C LEU A 217 -10.62 -7.18 -1.88
N LYS A 218 -11.67 -7.99 -1.69
CA LYS A 218 -12.45 -8.13 -0.44
C LYS A 218 -12.71 -6.79 0.28
N LEU A 219 -13.05 -5.74 -0.48
CA LEU A 219 -13.13 -4.36 0.01
C LEU A 219 -14.02 -4.21 1.24
N LYS A 220 -15.20 -4.86 1.24
CA LYS A 220 -16.15 -4.84 2.36
C LYS A 220 -15.56 -5.43 3.65
N HIS A 221 -14.80 -6.52 3.53
CA HIS A 221 -14.14 -7.17 4.67
C HIS A 221 -13.09 -6.25 5.27
N HIS A 222 -12.20 -5.70 4.45
CA HIS A 222 -11.17 -4.77 4.91
C HIS A 222 -11.79 -3.52 5.53
N PHE A 223 -12.77 -2.90 4.87
CA PHE A 223 -13.45 -1.72 5.42
C PHE A 223 -14.07 -1.99 6.79
N MET A 224 -14.82 -3.09 6.94
CA MET A 224 -15.46 -3.44 8.21
C MET A 224 -14.45 -3.82 9.29
N LEU A 225 -13.35 -4.48 8.92
CA LEU A 225 -12.25 -4.79 9.82
C LEU A 225 -11.57 -3.51 10.32
N GLY A 226 -11.33 -2.55 9.43
CA GLY A 226 -10.79 -1.23 9.75
C GLY A 226 -11.69 -0.41 10.67
N LEU A 227 -12.99 -0.35 10.36
CA LEU A 227 -13.98 0.35 11.19
C LEU A 227 -14.06 -0.23 12.61
N ARG A 228 -14.20 -1.55 12.73
CA ARG A 228 -14.22 -2.24 14.04
C ARG A 228 -12.90 -2.08 14.77
N GLY A 229 -11.77 -2.14 14.05
CA GLY A 229 -10.45 -1.97 14.63
C GLY A 229 -10.20 -0.55 15.16
N PHE A 230 -10.71 0.45 14.44
CA PHE A 230 -10.73 1.85 14.86
C PHE A 230 -11.60 2.02 16.10
N LEU A 231 -12.86 1.57 16.07
CA LEU A 231 -13.80 1.72 17.19
C LEU A 231 -13.27 1.07 18.48
N GLY A 232 -12.66 -0.11 18.37
CA GLY A 232 -12.08 -0.80 19.53
C GLY A 232 -10.91 -0.04 20.14
N ALA A 233 -9.98 0.46 19.32
CA ALA A 233 -8.87 1.26 19.82
C ALA A 233 -9.32 2.64 20.33
N PHE A 234 -10.25 3.29 19.62
CA PHE A 234 -10.81 4.57 20.01
C PHE A 234 -11.49 4.50 21.39
N LEU A 235 -12.30 3.47 21.65
CA LEU A 235 -12.96 3.29 22.94
C LEU A 235 -11.96 3.11 24.10
N TRP A 236 -10.81 2.47 23.83
CA TRP A 236 -9.73 2.32 24.80
C TRP A 236 -8.94 3.61 25.05
N LEU A 237 -8.83 4.47 24.03
CA LEU A 237 -8.01 5.68 24.08
C LEU A 237 -8.79 6.93 24.49
N ILE A 238 -10.11 6.97 24.29
CA ILE A 238 -10.93 8.16 24.55
C ILE A 238 -10.88 8.57 26.03
N VAL A 239 -11.03 7.61 26.95
CA VAL A 239 -11.04 7.89 28.40
C VAL A 239 -9.68 8.43 28.87
N PRO A 240 -8.53 7.75 28.62
CA PRO A 240 -7.21 8.30 28.98
C PRO A 240 -6.94 9.68 28.36
N THR A 241 -7.33 9.88 27.10
CA THR A 241 -7.07 11.12 26.35
C THR A 241 -7.88 12.29 26.90
N LEU A 242 -9.15 12.08 27.28
CA LEU A 242 -9.99 13.12 27.89
C LEU A 242 -9.41 13.62 29.21
N PHE A 243 -8.97 12.71 30.08
CA PHE A 243 -8.31 13.07 31.35
C PHE A 243 -6.99 13.80 31.11
N TYR A 244 -6.22 13.36 30.10
CA TYR A 244 -4.95 13.98 29.76
C TYR A 244 -5.10 15.39 29.16
N ALA A 245 -6.13 15.62 28.36
CA ALA A 245 -6.41 16.92 27.74
C ALA A 245 -6.99 17.97 28.72
N ALA A 246 -7.28 17.60 29.96
CA ALA A 246 -7.90 18.47 30.97
C ALA A 246 -6.99 19.61 31.48
N ALA A 247 -5.68 19.57 31.24
CA ALA A 247 -4.72 20.64 31.59
C ALA A 247 -5.03 21.94 30.83
N ARG A 248 -5.95 22.78 31.30
CA ARG A 248 -6.25 24.08 30.66
C ARG A 248 -5.98 25.25 31.60
N GLN A 249 -6.04 25.05 32.90
CA GLN A 249 -5.78 26.08 33.91
C GLN A 249 -4.93 25.49 35.04
N SER A 250 -4.06 26.33 35.61
CA SER A 250 -3.14 26.04 36.70
C SER A 250 -3.86 25.89 38.05
N GLU A 251 -4.94 25.10 38.09
CA GLU A 251 -5.62 24.71 39.32
C GLU A 251 -5.20 23.29 39.71
N GLY A 252 -4.93 23.08 41.01
CA GLY A 252 -4.45 21.80 41.55
C GLY A 252 -5.20 20.54 41.06
N PRO A 253 -6.55 20.54 40.99
CA PRO A 253 -7.31 19.37 40.51
C PRO A 253 -7.05 19.01 39.05
N GLN A 254 -6.75 19.97 38.18
CA GLN A 254 -6.54 19.74 36.75
C GLN A 254 -5.17 19.10 36.46
N ILE A 255 -4.17 19.42 37.28
CA ILE A 255 -2.83 18.79 37.22
C ILE A 255 -2.95 17.31 37.58
N LEU A 256 -3.66 16.99 38.66
CA LEU A 256 -3.93 15.60 39.06
C LEU A 256 -4.65 14.80 37.98
N ALA A 257 -5.68 15.39 37.35
CA ALA A 257 -6.40 14.77 36.24
C ALA A 257 -5.48 14.45 35.04
N THR A 258 -4.54 15.35 34.74
CA THR A 258 -3.60 15.19 33.62
C THR A 258 -2.56 14.11 33.91
N VAL A 259 -2.00 14.07 35.12
CA VAL A 259 -1.08 12.99 35.54
C VAL A 259 -1.79 11.64 35.51
N PHE A 260 -3.04 11.59 35.98
CA PHE A 260 -3.86 10.38 35.93
C PHE A 260 -4.16 9.94 34.49
N GLY A 261 -4.52 10.87 33.61
CA GLY A 261 -4.69 10.60 32.18
C GLY A 261 -3.42 10.09 31.51
N GLY A 262 -2.26 10.66 31.87
CA GLY A 262 -0.96 10.23 31.37
C GLY A 262 -0.62 8.81 31.83
N PHE A 263 -0.88 8.49 33.10
CA PHE A 263 -0.73 7.14 33.63
C PHE A 263 -1.64 6.14 32.90
N LEU A 264 -2.91 6.49 32.68
CA LEU A 264 -3.84 5.67 31.91
C LEU A 264 -3.39 5.49 30.45
N LEU A 265 -2.81 6.52 29.83
CA LEU A 265 -2.25 6.43 28.47
C LEU A 265 -1.06 5.48 28.42
N VAL A 266 -0.17 5.50 29.42
CA VAL A 266 0.94 4.52 29.50
C VAL A 266 0.41 3.08 29.51
N ILE A 267 -0.66 2.84 30.28
CA ILE A 267 -1.31 1.53 30.29
C ILE A 267 -1.96 1.24 28.93
N ALA A 268 -2.74 2.17 28.39
CA ALA A 268 -3.45 1.95 27.12
C ALA A 268 -2.45 1.65 25.98
N PHE A 269 -1.41 2.46 25.84
CA PHE A 269 -0.37 2.29 24.84
C PHE A 269 0.37 0.95 24.99
N ALA A 270 0.59 0.45 26.21
CA ALA A 270 1.20 -0.84 26.44
C ALA A 270 0.38 -2.04 25.89
N TRP A 271 -0.96 -1.97 25.94
CA TRP A 271 -1.83 -3.13 25.65
C TRP A 271 -2.64 -3.00 24.36
N VAL A 272 -3.06 -1.79 23.97
CA VAL A 272 -3.89 -1.54 22.77
C VAL A 272 -3.31 -2.11 21.48
N PRO A 273 -2.01 -1.94 21.13
CA PRO A 273 -1.48 -2.54 19.90
C PRO A 273 -1.66 -4.06 19.87
N PHE A 274 -1.46 -4.73 21.00
CA PHE A 274 -1.61 -6.19 21.07
C PHE A 274 -3.06 -6.65 21.17
N LEU A 275 -3.96 -5.83 21.73
CA LEU A 275 -5.41 -6.06 21.62
C LEU A 275 -5.88 -5.91 20.18
N GLN A 276 -5.36 -4.93 19.43
CA GLN A 276 -5.62 -4.79 18.00
C GLN A 276 -5.08 -6.00 17.22
N ALA A 277 -3.87 -6.49 17.53
CA ALA A 277 -3.34 -7.72 16.94
C ALA A 277 -4.22 -8.95 17.22
N HIS A 278 -4.69 -9.07 18.46
CA HIS A 278 -5.57 -10.15 18.91
C HIS A 278 -6.93 -10.09 18.18
N PHE A 279 -7.53 -8.90 18.12
CA PHE A 279 -8.74 -8.63 17.35
C PHE A 279 -8.57 -8.97 15.87
N ALA A 280 -7.48 -8.51 15.25
CA ALA A 280 -7.18 -8.78 13.85
C ALA A 280 -6.97 -10.27 13.56
N ALA A 281 -6.36 -11.00 14.51
CA ALA A 281 -6.16 -12.43 14.40
C ALA A 281 -7.47 -13.23 14.51
N GLN A 282 -8.37 -12.84 15.43
CA GLN A 282 -9.62 -13.56 15.71
C GLN A 282 -10.84 -13.07 14.90
N ASN A 283 -10.80 -11.83 14.38
CA ASN A 283 -11.92 -11.15 13.74
C ASN A 283 -13.20 -11.06 14.61
N ARG A 284 -13.02 -10.89 15.93
CA ARG A 284 -14.12 -10.79 16.92
C ARG A 284 -14.02 -9.50 17.71
N PHE A 285 -15.05 -8.65 17.66
CA PHE A 285 -15.02 -7.37 18.37
C PHE A 285 -14.87 -7.51 19.89
N GLY A 286 -15.35 -8.62 20.47
CA GLY A 286 -15.16 -8.95 21.89
C GLY A 286 -13.70 -9.10 22.33
N ALA A 287 -12.77 -9.34 21.39
CA ALA A 287 -11.34 -9.52 21.65
C ALA A 287 -10.71 -8.30 22.35
N TYR A 288 -11.25 -7.10 22.19
CA TYR A 288 -10.78 -5.90 22.89
C TYR A 288 -11.01 -5.94 24.41
N ARG A 289 -11.91 -6.80 24.90
CA ARG A 289 -12.16 -7.00 26.34
C ARG A 289 -11.31 -8.12 26.92
N GLU A 290 -10.68 -8.95 26.09
CA GLU A 290 -9.89 -10.12 26.49
C GLU A 290 -8.46 -9.76 26.92
N LEU A 291 -8.34 -8.76 27.81
CA LEU A 291 -7.05 -8.34 28.38
C LEU A 291 -6.31 -9.48 29.08
N GLY A 292 -7.05 -10.38 29.74
CA GLY A 292 -6.48 -11.55 30.42
C GLY A 292 -5.70 -12.46 29.45
N THR A 293 -6.27 -12.71 28.27
CA THR A 293 -5.64 -13.51 27.22
C THR A 293 -4.34 -12.87 26.73
N VAL A 294 -4.38 -11.57 26.43
CA VAL A 294 -3.20 -10.82 25.96
C VAL A 294 -2.12 -10.72 27.05
N ARG A 295 -2.52 -10.58 28.33
CA ARG A 295 -1.60 -10.62 29.48
C ARG A 295 -0.94 -11.97 29.68
N GLU A 296 -1.65 -13.07 29.45
CA GLU A 296 -1.05 -14.41 29.50
C GLU A 296 -0.06 -14.60 28.34
N LEU A 297 -0.42 -14.14 27.13
CA LEU A 297 0.47 -14.19 25.96
C LEU A 297 1.81 -13.46 26.19
N PHE A 298 1.80 -12.32 26.88
CA PHE A 298 3.03 -11.62 27.27
C PHE A 298 4.04 -12.53 27.98
N ARG A 299 3.53 -13.43 28.84
CA ARG A 299 4.39 -14.29 29.69
C ARG A 299 5.17 -15.31 28.86
N HIS A 300 4.77 -15.55 27.63
CA HIS A 300 5.44 -16.50 26.74
C HIS A 300 6.52 -15.85 25.87
N ALA A 301 6.36 -14.58 25.47
CA ALA A 301 7.29 -13.89 24.58
C ALA A 301 7.54 -12.41 24.96
N PRO A 302 8.06 -12.11 26.16
CA PRO A 302 8.21 -10.73 26.63
C PRO A 302 9.18 -9.90 25.78
N PHE A 303 10.30 -10.46 25.32
CA PHE A 303 11.25 -9.73 24.45
C PHE A 303 10.67 -9.39 23.07
N ALA A 304 9.84 -10.26 22.50
CA ALA A 304 9.19 -9.96 21.21
C ALA A 304 8.23 -8.77 21.35
N TRP A 305 7.55 -8.68 22.50
CA TRP A 305 6.74 -7.52 22.86
C TRP A 305 7.54 -6.24 23.02
N LEU A 306 8.65 -6.29 23.73
CA LEU A 306 9.54 -5.14 23.88
C LEU A 306 10.00 -4.62 22.52
N ILE A 307 10.43 -5.51 21.63
CA ILE A 307 10.83 -5.14 20.26
C ILE A 307 9.68 -4.49 19.52
N ALA A 308 8.48 -5.07 19.55
CA ALA A 308 7.31 -4.49 18.90
C ALA A 308 6.97 -3.09 19.43
N VAL A 309 7.01 -2.92 20.76
CA VAL A 309 6.80 -1.64 21.45
C VAL A 309 7.83 -0.60 21.00
N ILE A 310 9.12 -0.94 21.05
CA ILE A 310 10.19 -0.04 20.58
C ILE A 310 9.96 0.36 19.13
N VAL A 311 9.72 -0.60 18.25
CA VAL A 311 9.51 -0.34 16.81
C VAL A 311 8.27 0.53 16.58
N VAL A 312 7.15 0.25 17.25
CA VAL A 312 5.91 1.03 17.14
C VAL A 312 6.16 2.49 17.53
N TYR A 313 6.76 2.76 18.68
CA TYR A 313 6.94 4.14 19.13
C TYR A 313 8.03 4.88 18.37
N VAL A 314 9.16 4.23 18.06
CA VAL A 314 10.22 4.85 17.25
C VAL A 314 9.70 5.24 15.87
N LEU A 315 8.90 4.38 15.23
CA LEU A 315 8.30 4.70 13.93
C LEU A 315 7.12 5.67 14.01
N ALA A 316 6.51 5.81 15.19
CA ALA A 316 5.50 6.83 15.42
C ALA A 316 6.13 8.24 15.57
N LEU A 317 7.35 8.37 16.09
CA LEU A 317 8.01 9.67 16.33
C LEU A 317 8.04 10.60 15.10
N PRO A 318 8.43 10.14 13.88
CA PRO A 318 8.38 10.99 12.69
C PRO A 318 7.00 11.62 12.46
N LEU A 319 5.93 10.88 12.72
CA LEU A 319 4.56 11.36 12.52
C LEU A 319 4.19 12.47 13.50
N TYR A 320 4.72 12.44 14.72
CA TYR A 320 4.56 13.53 15.69
C TYR A 320 5.45 14.73 15.37
N LEU A 321 6.64 14.53 14.78
CA LEU A 321 7.49 15.64 14.34
C LEU A 321 6.85 16.46 13.21
N PHE A 322 6.19 15.80 12.26
CA PHE A 322 5.45 16.48 11.18
C PHE A 322 4.23 17.28 11.66
N LYS A 323 3.82 17.14 12.94
CA LYS A 323 2.79 17.98 13.54
C LYS A 323 3.32 19.28 14.13
N ILE A 324 4.60 19.31 14.52
CA ILE A 324 5.24 20.49 15.09
C ILE A 324 5.44 21.57 14.01
N VAL A 325 5.65 21.14 12.75
CA VAL A 325 5.83 22.02 11.60
C VAL A 325 4.85 21.57 10.53
N LEU A 326 3.69 22.24 10.41
CA LEU A 326 2.75 21.92 9.36
C LEU A 326 3.38 22.25 8.00
N PRO A 327 3.51 21.27 7.09
CA PRO A 327 3.99 21.57 5.76
C PRO A 327 2.93 22.38 4.97
N PRO A 328 3.35 23.15 3.96
CA PRO A 328 2.41 23.86 3.07
C PRO A 328 1.37 22.90 2.48
N ALA A 329 0.18 23.39 2.15
CA ALA A 329 -0.95 22.58 1.63
C ALA A 329 -0.54 21.61 0.50
N ASP A 330 0.39 22.04 -0.37
CA ASP A 330 0.89 21.27 -1.51
C ASP A 330 1.75 20.05 -1.12
N ALA A 331 2.29 20.03 0.10
CA ALA A 331 3.14 18.95 0.62
C ALA A 331 2.43 18.02 1.61
N MET A 332 1.15 18.30 1.94
CA MET A 332 0.36 17.51 2.89
C MET A 332 0.15 16.05 2.46
N TRP A 333 0.18 15.76 1.15
CA TRP A 333 0.14 14.37 0.65
C TRP A 333 1.37 13.56 1.06
N GLY A 334 2.51 14.21 1.33
CA GLY A 334 3.71 13.55 1.84
C GLY A 334 3.53 12.97 3.24
N VAL A 335 2.67 13.58 4.06
CA VAL A 335 2.40 13.12 5.44
C VAL A 335 1.71 11.76 5.44
N THR A 336 0.77 11.51 4.53
CA THR A 336 0.09 10.19 4.41
C THR A 336 1.06 9.11 3.92
N LEU A 337 2.02 9.46 3.06
CA LEU A 337 3.07 8.54 2.64
C LEU A 337 3.97 8.15 3.81
N VAL A 338 4.47 9.14 4.57
CA VAL A 338 5.28 8.91 5.78
C VAL A 338 4.50 8.08 6.80
N PHE A 339 3.21 8.38 7.00
CA PHE A 339 2.30 7.60 7.83
C PHE A 339 2.30 6.12 7.46
N ILE A 340 2.06 5.79 6.18
CA ILE A 340 2.03 4.40 5.73
C ILE A 340 3.40 3.74 5.87
N VAL A 341 4.49 4.42 5.49
CA VAL A 341 5.86 3.90 5.60
C VAL A 341 6.23 3.58 7.06
N SER A 342 5.77 4.39 8.00
CA SER A 342 6.00 4.19 9.43
C SER A 342 5.08 3.12 10.05
N ILE A 343 3.77 3.20 9.82
CA ILE A 343 2.80 2.34 10.51
C ILE A 343 2.80 0.91 10.00
N TYR A 344 3.12 0.71 8.71
CA TYR A 344 3.09 -0.61 8.08
C TYR A 344 4.06 -1.59 8.76
N PRO A 345 5.38 -1.31 8.84
CA PRO A 345 6.31 -2.18 9.54
C PRO A 345 5.97 -2.33 11.03
N ALA A 346 5.47 -1.28 11.69
CA ALA A 346 5.03 -1.36 13.08
C ALA A 346 3.90 -2.41 13.28
N ARG A 347 2.92 -2.46 12.37
CA ARG A 347 1.83 -3.46 12.37
C ARG A 347 2.34 -4.87 12.10
N VAL A 348 3.27 -5.01 11.15
CA VAL A 348 3.90 -6.31 10.84
C VAL A 348 4.66 -6.87 12.05
N VAL A 349 5.45 -6.04 12.73
CA VAL A 349 6.22 -6.47 13.91
C VAL A 349 5.30 -6.77 15.10
N THR A 350 4.23 -6.00 15.31
CA THR A 350 3.22 -6.28 16.35
C THR A 350 2.52 -7.62 16.10
N GLY A 351 2.09 -7.88 14.86
CA GLY A 351 1.52 -9.17 14.46
C GLY A 351 2.51 -10.33 14.64
N TRP A 352 3.79 -10.13 14.32
CA TRP A 352 4.83 -11.14 14.54
C TRP A 352 5.06 -11.44 16.02
N ALA A 353 5.13 -10.41 16.86
CA ALA A 353 5.31 -10.57 18.30
C ALA A 353 4.13 -11.34 18.91
N TYR A 354 2.90 -11.00 18.51
CA TYR A 354 1.69 -11.71 18.90
C TYR A 354 1.72 -13.18 18.43
N GLY A 355 2.02 -13.45 17.16
CA GLY A 355 2.09 -14.82 16.63
C GLY A 355 3.18 -15.67 17.28
N ARG A 356 4.32 -15.06 17.64
CA ARG A 356 5.38 -15.72 18.40
C ARG A 356 4.94 -16.06 19.82
N ALA A 357 4.20 -15.18 20.48
CA ALA A 357 3.62 -15.43 21.80
C ALA A 357 2.64 -16.61 21.78
N VAL A 358 1.72 -16.64 20.80
CA VAL A 358 0.74 -17.72 20.61
C VAL A 358 1.43 -19.06 20.35
N ARG A 359 2.47 -19.08 19.50
CA ARG A 359 3.23 -20.31 19.23
C ARG A 359 3.88 -20.84 20.50
N ARG A 360 4.57 -19.98 21.26
CA ARG A 360 5.21 -20.38 22.52
C ARG A 360 4.21 -20.81 23.59
N GLN A 361 3.02 -20.24 23.61
CA GLN A 361 1.94 -20.69 24.49
C GLN A 361 1.52 -22.13 24.15
N ARG A 362 1.35 -22.45 22.86
CA ARG A 362 1.03 -23.82 22.41
C ARG A 362 2.12 -24.82 22.74
N GLU A 363 3.38 -24.39 22.68
CA GLU A 363 4.54 -25.19 23.06
C GLU A 363 4.74 -25.29 24.59
N GLY A 364 3.89 -24.65 25.41
CA GLY A 364 4.03 -24.63 26.87
C GLY A 364 5.25 -23.84 27.38
N LEU A 365 5.97 -23.14 26.50
CA LEU A 365 7.21 -22.42 26.82
C LEU A 365 6.88 -21.10 27.51
N ARG A 366 6.90 -21.09 28.84
CA ARG A 366 6.76 -19.90 29.66
C ARG A 366 8.11 -19.22 29.87
N SER A 367 8.14 -17.89 29.76
CA SER A 367 9.33 -17.12 30.08
C SER A 367 9.52 -17.01 31.59
N TRP A 368 10.78 -16.92 32.01
CA TRP A 368 11.17 -16.87 33.41
C TRP A 368 10.61 -15.62 34.10
N PHE A 369 10.54 -15.62 35.43
CA PHE A 369 10.04 -14.45 36.15
C PHE A 369 10.95 -13.22 35.97
N VAL A 370 12.27 -13.42 36.06
CA VAL A 370 13.28 -12.36 35.93
C VAL A 370 13.20 -11.66 34.57
N THR A 371 13.07 -12.42 33.48
CA THR A 371 12.95 -11.85 32.13
C THR A 371 11.68 -11.01 31.97
N ARG A 372 10.55 -11.47 32.55
CA ARG A 372 9.29 -10.71 32.54
C ARG A 372 9.39 -9.42 33.34
N PHE A 373 10.05 -9.47 34.49
CA PHE A 373 10.27 -8.28 35.33
C PHE A 373 11.17 -7.28 34.62
N PHE A 374 12.30 -7.73 34.08
CA PHE A 374 13.24 -6.89 33.34
C PHE A 374 12.58 -6.20 32.14
N VAL A 375 11.79 -6.94 31.35
CA VAL A 375 11.07 -6.35 30.21
C VAL A 375 10.03 -5.32 30.67
N ARG A 376 9.29 -5.56 31.77
CA ARG A 376 8.36 -4.56 32.31
C ARG A 376 9.08 -3.31 32.79
N LEU A 377 10.20 -3.49 33.49
CA LEU A 377 11.03 -2.40 33.98
C LEU A 377 11.57 -1.54 32.83
N LEU A 378 11.82 -2.11 31.65
CA LEU A 378 12.28 -1.37 30.47
C LEU A 378 11.12 -0.77 29.64
N MET A 379 10.01 -1.48 29.50
CA MET A 379 8.87 -1.06 28.69
C MET A 379 8.10 0.11 29.30
N LEU A 380 7.89 0.10 30.63
CA LEU A 380 7.17 1.18 31.32
C LEU A 380 7.83 2.56 31.17
N PRO A 381 9.14 2.75 31.46
CA PRO A 381 9.78 4.05 31.30
C PRO A 381 9.85 4.47 29.83
N LEU A 382 10.00 3.53 28.88
CA LEU A 382 9.98 3.84 27.45
C LEU A 382 8.64 4.45 27.03
N ILE A 383 7.52 3.84 27.43
CA ILE A 383 6.18 4.35 27.12
C ILE A 383 5.90 5.63 27.90
N ALA A 384 6.33 5.72 29.16
CA ALA A 384 6.19 6.93 29.96
C ALA A 384 6.97 8.11 29.34
N ALA A 385 8.19 7.89 28.84
CA ALA A 385 8.97 8.90 28.12
C ALA A 385 8.27 9.34 26.82
N PHE A 386 7.65 8.41 26.10
CA PHE A 386 6.85 8.74 24.91
C PHE A 386 5.60 9.57 25.25
N VAL A 387 4.84 9.19 26.27
CA VAL A 387 3.67 9.96 26.77
C VAL A 387 4.11 11.32 27.31
N PHE A 388 5.28 11.40 27.95
CA PHE A 388 5.87 12.66 28.40
C PHE A 388 6.27 13.54 27.20
N LEU A 389 6.83 12.98 26.14
CA LEU A 389 7.10 13.73 24.91
C LEU A 389 5.81 14.26 24.28
N MET A 390 4.74 13.45 24.25
CA MET A 390 3.41 13.89 23.81
C MET A 390 2.82 15.03 24.67
N PHE A 391 3.28 15.18 25.91
CA PHE A 391 2.87 16.29 26.76
C PHE A 391 3.37 17.62 26.20
N PHE A 392 4.60 17.66 25.70
CA PHE A 392 5.16 18.89 25.13
C PHE A 392 4.57 19.22 23.76
N THR A 393 4.24 18.20 22.94
CA THR A 393 3.69 18.45 21.61
C THR A 393 2.37 19.23 21.69
N GLN A 394 1.54 19.01 22.71
CA GLN A 394 0.27 19.74 22.87
C GLN A 394 0.43 21.27 23.10
N PHE A 395 1.62 21.70 23.56
CA PHE A 395 1.92 23.12 23.82
C PHE A 395 2.62 23.79 22.65
N ILE A 396 3.14 23.00 21.69
CA ILE A 396 3.96 23.48 20.58
C ILE A 396 3.18 23.39 19.25
N GLY A 397 2.28 22.43 19.09
CA GLY A 397 1.56 22.18 17.85
C GLY A 397 0.48 23.22 17.50
N GLU A 398 0.33 23.50 16.20
CA GLU A 398 -0.59 24.51 15.68
C GLU A 398 -2.08 24.13 15.86
N GLU A 399 -2.43 22.84 15.99
CA GLU A 399 -3.81 22.37 16.21
C GLU A 399 -4.18 22.26 17.71
N GLY A 400 -3.24 22.57 18.62
CA GLY A 400 -3.45 22.58 20.07
C GLY A 400 -3.97 21.25 20.63
N LYS A 401 -5.09 21.28 21.39
CA LYS A 401 -5.61 20.10 22.11
C LYS A 401 -6.26 19.02 21.24
N LEU A 402 -6.65 19.36 20.01
CA LEU A 402 -7.25 18.38 19.08
C LEU A 402 -6.21 17.36 18.59
N GLU A 403 -4.93 17.69 18.69
CA GLU A 403 -3.82 16.80 18.35
C GLU A 403 -3.77 15.54 19.22
N LEU A 404 -4.23 15.65 20.48
CA LEU A 404 -4.25 14.56 21.45
C LEU A 404 -5.27 13.47 21.09
N PHE A 405 -6.32 13.81 20.35
CA PHE A 405 -7.30 12.82 19.87
C PHE A 405 -6.82 12.10 18.61
N GLN A 406 -5.79 12.62 17.95
CA GLN A 406 -5.21 12.05 16.75
C GLN A 406 -3.98 11.20 17.09
N HIS A 407 -4.21 10.07 17.77
CA HIS A 407 -3.17 9.08 18.06
C HIS A 407 -2.77 8.33 16.79
N HIS A 408 -1.86 8.89 15.99
CA HIS A 408 -1.43 8.31 14.71
C HIS A 408 -0.75 6.94 14.86
N ALA A 409 -0.32 6.57 16.06
CA ALA A 409 0.15 5.21 16.37
C ALA A 409 -0.99 4.16 16.29
N PHE A 410 -2.26 4.56 16.47
CA PHE A 410 -3.41 3.67 16.65
C PHE A 410 -4.62 3.99 15.77
N LEU A 411 -4.72 5.23 15.30
CA LEU A 411 -5.85 5.79 14.57
C LEU A 411 -5.45 6.18 13.15
N LEU A 412 -6.46 6.42 12.32
CA LEU A 412 -6.36 6.82 10.93
C LEU A 412 -5.53 8.10 10.79
N PRO A 413 -4.81 8.29 9.68
CA PRO A 413 -4.35 9.62 9.35
C PRO A 413 -5.61 10.46 9.11
N TRP A 414 -5.73 11.54 9.88
CA TRP A 414 -6.78 12.51 9.64
C TRP A 414 -6.41 13.28 8.36
N PRO A 415 -7.28 13.33 7.36
CA PRO A 415 -7.04 14.16 6.19
C PRO A 415 -7.11 15.62 6.62
N MET A 416 -5.94 16.21 6.84
CA MET A 416 -5.74 17.63 7.19
C MET A 416 -6.27 18.60 6.10
N PHE A 417 -6.67 18.09 4.93
CA PHE A 417 -7.26 18.87 3.85
C PHE A 417 -8.69 19.36 4.15
N LEU A 418 -9.36 18.84 5.19
CA LEU A 418 -10.73 19.23 5.55
C LEU A 418 -10.81 20.29 6.66
N THR A 419 -9.69 20.74 7.20
CA THR A 419 -9.61 21.71 8.30
C THR A 419 -9.22 23.13 7.86
N GLN A 420 -9.21 23.40 6.55
CA GLN A 420 -9.09 24.76 6.00
C GLN A 420 -10.47 25.39 5.80
#